data_AF-A0A950JCL1-F1
#
_entry.id   AF-A0A950JCL1-F1
#
_cell.length_a   1.000
_cell.length_b   1.000
_cell.length_c   1.000
_cell.angle_alpha   90.00
_cell.angle_beta   90.00
_cell.angle_gamma   90.00
#
_symmetry.space_group_name_H-M   'P 1'
#
loop_
_entity.id
_entity.type
_entity.pdbx_description
1 polymer ?
#
loop_
_entity_poly.entity_id
_entity_poly.type
_entity_poly.pdbx_seq_one_letter_code
_entity_poly.pdbx_strand_id
1 'polypeptide(L)'
;IAMRDKAMVARTPGVGPKVAERIVTELKDKAPALADVDPAVVHLAGSLDEKRAPKPVADAVSALVNLGYGQPQAAAAIAAASRTAGEGADTATLIRHGLKELAR
;
A
#
# COMPACT_ATOMS: atom_id res chain seq x y z
N ILE A 1 18.87 -2.78 -2.22
CA ILE A 1 19.07 -3.99 -3.05
C ILE A 1 18.07 -3.86 -4.22
N ALA A 2 18.32 -3.23 -5.37
CA ALA A 2 19.52 -3.00 -6.18
C ALA A 2 20.22 -4.31 -6.57
N MET A 3 19.57 -5.14 -7.39
CA MET A 3 20.20 -5.93 -8.45
C MET A 3 19.14 -6.68 -9.29
N ARG A 4 19.41 -6.77 -10.58
CA ARG A 4 18.56 -7.28 -11.65
C ARG A 4 18.31 -8.78 -11.50
N ASP A 5 17.34 -9.19 -10.69
CA ASP A 5 17.01 -10.61 -10.54
C ASP A 5 16.04 -11.11 -11.63
N LYS A 6 16.43 -10.90 -12.90
CA LYS A 6 15.75 -11.46 -14.09
C LYS A 6 15.69 -13.00 -14.00
N ALA A 7 16.62 -13.61 -13.27
CA ALA A 7 16.72 -15.05 -13.07
C ALA A 7 15.73 -15.59 -12.02
N MET A 8 15.42 -14.85 -10.95
CA MET A 8 14.43 -15.28 -9.95
C MET A 8 13.00 -15.29 -10.49
N VAL A 9 12.61 -14.33 -11.34
CA VAL A 9 11.26 -14.28 -11.94
C VAL A 9 11.07 -15.37 -12.99
N ALA A 10 12.12 -15.75 -13.73
CA ALA A 10 12.08 -16.79 -14.76
C ALA A 10 12.09 -18.24 -14.22
N ARG A 11 12.29 -18.43 -12.91
CA ARG A 11 12.28 -19.76 -12.27
C ARG A 11 10.87 -20.28 -11.95
N THR A 12 9.85 -19.45 -12.09
CA THR A 12 8.46 -19.90 -11.97
C THR A 12 8.10 -20.77 -13.17
N PRO A 13 7.62 -22.01 -12.98
CA PRO A 13 7.18 -22.85 -14.08
C PRO A 13 6.13 -22.11 -14.92
N GLY A 14 6.40 -21.90 -16.21
CA GLY A 14 5.50 -21.21 -17.13
C GLY A 14 5.80 -19.72 -17.39
N VAL A 15 6.81 -19.12 -16.75
CA VAL A 15 7.23 -17.72 -17.03
C VAL A 15 8.44 -17.70 -17.96
N GLY A 16 8.20 -17.52 -19.26
CA GLY A 16 9.27 -17.41 -20.26
C GLY A 16 10.02 -16.06 -20.21
N PRO A 17 11.19 -15.95 -20.87
CA PRO A 17 12.05 -14.75 -20.80
C PRO A 17 11.35 -13.45 -21.20
N LYS A 18 10.46 -13.51 -22.21
CA LYS A 18 9.67 -12.36 -22.67
C LYS A 18 8.61 -11.92 -21.64
N VAL A 19 8.00 -12.88 -20.94
CA VAL A 19 7.01 -12.59 -19.90
C VAL A 19 7.71 -12.03 -18.66
N ALA A 20 8.86 -12.61 -18.27
CA ALA A 20 9.69 -12.07 -17.19
C ALA A 20 10.17 -10.64 -17.48
N GLU A 21 10.60 -10.36 -18.72
CA GLU A 21 11.01 -9.02 -19.14
C GLU A 21 9.86 -8.02 -19.14
N ARG A 22 8.66 -8.43 -19.55
CA ARG A 22 7.47 -7.59 -19.47
C ARG A 22 7.11 -7.29 -18.01
N ILE A 23 7.10 -8.29 -17.14
CA ILE A 23 6.84 -8.14 -15.69
C ILE A 23 7.85 -7.16 -15.06
N VAL A 24 9.14 -7.34 -15.33
CA VAL A 24 10.18 -6.46 -14.78
C VAL A 24 10.06 -5.04 -15.31
N THR A 25 9.71 -4.85 -16.58
CA THR A 25 9.51 -3.53 -17.18
C THR A 25 8.27 -2.85 -16.60
N GLU A 26 7.15 -3.55 -16.48
CA GLU A 26 5.91 -3.02 -15.87
C GLU A 26 6.11 -2.65 -14.39
N LEU A 27 6.85 -3.46 -13.63
CA LEU A 27 7.24 -3.15 -12.25
C LEU A 27 8.18 -1.95 -12.17
N LYS A 28 9.16 -1.87 -13.08
CA LYS A 28 10.11 -0.76 -13.15
C LYS A 28 9.43 0.54 -13.56
N ASP A 29 8.40 0.52 -14.41
CA ASP A 29 7.70 1.73 -14.83
C ASP A 29 6.72 2.22 -13.74
N LYS A 30 6.23 1.33 -12.88
CA LYS A 30 5.47 1.69 -11.67
C LYS A 30 6.36 2.15 -10.51
N ALA A 31 7.63 1.73 -10.46
CA ALA A 31 8.56 2.05 -9.38
C ALA A 31 8.87 3.56 -9.20
N PRO A 32 9.04 4.38 -10.26
CA PRO A 32 9.25 5.83 -10.14
C PRO A 32 8.07 6.55 -9.51
N ALA A 33 6.83 6.11 -9.77
CA ALA A 33 5.64 6.63 -9.11
C ALA A 33 5.55 6.27 -7.62
N LEU A 34 6.42 5.36 -7.15
CA LEU A 34 6.51 4.86 -5.79
C LEU A 34 7.78 5.34 -5.06
N ALA A 35 8.69 6.05 -5.75
CA ALA A 35 10.00 6.43 -5.19
C ALA A 35 9.89 7.46 -4.06
N ASP A 36 8.88 8.33 -4.10
CA ASP A 36 8.55 9.31 -3.04
C ASP A 36 7.34 8.88 -2.18
N VAL A 37 6.76 7.71 -2.44
CA VAL A 37 5.60 7.20 -1.70
C VAL A 37 6.08 6.26 -0.60
N ASP A 38 5.68 6.54 0.64
CA ASP A 38 5.97 5.70 1.80
C ASP A 38 5.61 4.23 1.50
N PRO A 39 6.56 3.27 1.56
CA PRO A 39 6.34 1.86 1.27
C PRO A 39 5.18 1.24 2.05
N ALA A 40 4.89 1.74 3.25
CA ALA A 40 3.75 1.30 4.04
C ALA A 40 2.40 1.65 3.38
N VAL A 41 2.33 2.79 2.69
CA VAL A 41 1.13 3.24 1.96
C VAL A 41 0.91 2.37 0.73
N VAL A 42 1.99 2.03 0.02
CA VAL A 42 1.96 1.12 -1.13
C VAL A 42 1.48 -0.26 -0.70
N HIS A 43 2.05 -0.79 0.38
CA HIS A 43 1.67 -2.08 0.94
C HIS A 43 0.21 -2.09 1.38
N LEU A 44 -0.23 -1.02 2.07
CA LEU A 44 -1.61 -0.87 2.50
C LEU A 44 -2.57 -0.81 1.31
N ALA A 45 -2.27 0.00 0.28
CA ALA A 45 -3.07 0.08 -0.93
C ALA A 45 -3.24 -1.28 -1.60
N GLY A 46 -2.15 -2.04 -1.78
CA GLY A 46 -2.23 -3.40 -2.31
C GLY A 46 -3.05 -4.35 -1.43
N SER A 47 -2.92 -4.24 -0.10
CA SER A 47 -3.72 -5.07 0.82
C SER A 47 -5.21 -4.71 0.81
N LEU A 48 -5.57 -3.46 0.53
CA LEU A 48 -6.97 -3.03 0.39
C LEU A 48 -7.57 -3.56 -0.91
N ASP A 49 -6.83 -3.45 -2.02
CA ASP A 49 -7.25 -3.96 -3.34
C ASP A 49 -7.47 -5.48 -3.32
N GLU A 50 -6.58 -6.20 -2.63
CA GLU A 50 -6.68 -7.65 -2.46
C GLU A 50 -7.59 -8.08 -1.31
N LYS A 51 -8.22 -7.15 -0.59
CA LYS A 51 -9.08 -7.40 0.59
C LYS A 51 -8.37 -8.21 1.70
N ARG A 52 -7.05 -8.05 1.81
CA ARG A 52 -6.18 -8.67 2.83
C ARG A 52 -5.87 -7.73 4.00
N ALA A 53 -6.25 -6.45 3.90
CA ALA A 53 -6.07 -5.49 4.99
C ALA A 53 -6.85 -5.92 6.26
N PRO A 54 -6.30 -5.68 7.47
CA PRO A 54 -7.04 -5.89 8.70
C PRO A 54 -8.36 -5.13 8.67
N LYS A 55 -9.45 -5.76 9.15
CA LYS A 55 -10.79 -5.15 9.12
C LYS A 55 -10.84 -3.73 9.72
N PRO A 56 -10.22 -3.45 10.89
CA PRO A 56 -10.21 -2.10 11.45
C PRO A 56 -9.56 -1.05 10.55
N VAL A 57 -8.53 -1.45 9.80
CA VAL A 57 -7.82 -0.59 8.86
C VAL A 57 -8.67 -0.32 7.62
N ALA A 58 -9.26 -1.36 7.04
CA ALA A 58 -10.15 -1.22 5.88
C ALA A 58 -11.36 -0.34 6.19
N ASP A 59 -11.99 -0.55 7.35
CA ASP A 59 -13.14 0.24 7.80
C ASP A 59 -12.74 1.71 8.03
N ALA A 60 -11.56 1.97 8.61
CA ALA A 60 -11.08 3.33 8.83
C ALA A 60 -10.78 4.07 7.52
N VAL A 61 -10.16 3.40 6.53
CA VAL A 61 -9.94 3.99 5.20
C VAL A 61 -11.28 4.30 4.54
N SER A 62 -12.24 3.38 4.57
CA SER A 62 -13.59 3.62 4.02
C SER A 62 -14.29 4.79 4.69
N ALA A 63 -14.16 4.93 6.01
CA ALA A 63 -14.73 6.05 6.75
C ALA A 63 -14.15 7.40 6.29
N LEU A 64 -12.82 7.50 6.13
CA LEU A 64 -12.18 8.73 5.62
C LEU A 64 -12.60 9.04 4.18
N VAL A 65 -12.73 8.03 3.32
CA VAL A 65 -13.24 8.24 1.95
C VAL A 65 -14.68 8.76 1.97
N ASN A 66 -15.54 8.23 2.83
CA ASN A 66 -16.92 8.70 3.00
C ASN A 66 -17.00 10.12 3.58
N LEU A 67 -15.96 10.59 4.28
CA LEU A 67 -15.82 11.99 4.72
C LEU A 67 -15.32 12.92 3.61
N GLY A 68 -14.98 12.40 2.43
CA GLY A 68 -14.58 13.17 1.25
C GLY A 68 -13.08 13.19 0.95
N TYR A 69 -12.26 12.44 1.69
CA TYR A 69 -10.82 12.32 1.40
C TYR A 69 -10.58 11.36 0.22
N GLY A 70 -9.60 11.67 -0.63
CA GLY A 70 -9.22 10.78 -1.72
C GLY A 70 -8.68 9.45 -1.19
N GLN A 71 -8.97 8.32 -1.84
CA GLN A 71 -8.53 6.99 -1.39
C GLN A 71 -7.01 6.90 -1.14
N PRO A 72 -6.11 7.44 -2.01
CA PRO A 72 -4.67 7.44 -1.72
C PRO A 72 -4.30 8.25 -0.47
N GLN A 73 -4.96 9.38 -0.26
CA GLN A 73 -4.76 10.26 0.90
C GLN A 73 -5.26 9.59 2.19
N ALA A 74 -6.44 8.95 2.15
CA ALA A 74 -7.01 8.21 3.26
C ALA A 74 -6.11 7.02 3.65
N ALA A 75 -5.64 6.24 2.67
CA ALA A 75 -4.72 5.13 2.92
C ALA A 75 -3.41 5.64 3.56
N ALA A 76 -2.84 6.74 3.06
CA ALA A 76 -1.63 7.33 3.62
C ALA A 76 -1.80 7.74 5.10
N ALA A 77 -2.91 8.41 5.42
CA ALA A 77 -3.21 8.83 6.78
C ALA A 77 -3.40 7.65 7.74
N ILE A 78 -4.09 6.58 7.30
CA ILE A 78 -4.28 5.38 8.14
C ILE A 78 -2.99 4.58 8.30
N ALA A 79 -2.13 4.51 7.27
CA ALA A 79 -0.81 3.90 7.40
C ALA A 79 0.05 4.63 8.44
N ALA A 80 0.06 5.97 8.42
CA ALA A 80 0.74 6.77 9.43
C ALA A 80 0.12 6.61 10.82
N ALA A 81 -1.21 6.63 10.92
CA ALA A 81 -1.94 6.42 12.17
C ALA A 81 -1.66 5.05 12.80
N SER A 82 -1.57 4.00 11.99
CA SER A 82 -1.32 2.62 12.45
C SER A 82 0.06 2.48 13.13
N ARG A 83 1.07 3.22 12.65
CA ARG A 83 2.39 3.24 13.29
C ARG A 83 2.35 3.90 14.67
N THR A 84 1.56 4.96 14.80
CA THR A 84 1.46 5.74 16.04
C THR A 84 0.56 5.06 17.08
N ALA A 85 -0.50 4.38 16.64
CA ALA A 85 -1.48 3.73 17.51
C ALA A 85 -1.04 2.35 18.03
N GLY A 86 -0.05 1.72 17.38
CA GLY A 86 0.46 0.39 17.74
C GLY A 86 -0.38 -0.76 17.16
N GLU A 87 0.11 -1.99 17.35
CA GLU A 87 -0.58 -3.19 16.89
C GLU A 87 -1.94 -3.38 17.59
N GLY A 88 -2.97 -3.73 16.83
CA GLY A 88 -4.31 -3.99 17.36
C GLY A 88 -5.18 -2.76 17.60
N ALA A 89 -4.78 -1.58 17.12
CA ALA A 89 -5.60 -0.38 17.18
C ALA A 89 -7.00 -0.61 16.56
N ASP A 90 -8.04 -0.19 17.27
CA ASP A 90 -9.42 -0.28 16.79
C ASP A 90 -9.72 0.77 15.71
N THR A 91 -10.81 0.56 14.97
CA THR A 91 -11.23 1.43 13.86
C THR A 91 -11.37 2.89 14.32
N ALA A 92 -11.95 3.12 15.50
CA ALA A 92 -12.19 4.46 16.02
C ALA A 92 -10.88 5.20 16.33
N THR A 93 -9.90 4.52 16.90
CA THR A 93 -8.56 5.06 17.16
C THR A 93 -7.87 5.40 15.85
N LEU A 94 -7.92 4.50 14.86
CA LEU A 94 -7.33 4.74 13.54
C LEU A 94 -7.96 5.95 12.83
N ILE A 95 -9.29 6.12 12.89
CA ILE A 95 -9.96 7.29 12.32
C ILE A 95 -9.52 8.59 13.01
N ARG A 96 -9.48 8.62 14.36
CA ARG A 96 -9.06 9.83 15.10
C ARG A 96 -7.62 10.22 14.78
N HIS A 97 -6.71 9.25 14.77
CA HIS A 97 -5.31 9.51 14.43
C HIS A 97 -5.16 9.87 12.94
N GLY A 98 -5.88 9.21 12.04
CA GLY A 98 -5.87 9.52 10.61
C GLY A 98 -6.33 10.95 10.32
N LEU A 99 -7.43 11.40 10.92
CA LEU A 99 -7.89 12.79 10.81
C LEU A 99 -6.86 13.78 11.35
N LYS A 100 -6.19 13.45 12.46
CA LYS A 100 -5.11 14.27 13.01
C LYS A 100 -3.91 14.36 12.05
N GLU A 101 -3.57 13.29 11.34
CA GLU A 101 -2.52 13.32 10.31
C GLU A 101 -2.94 14.13 9.08
N LEU A 102 -4.22 14.11 8.71
CA LEU A 102 -4.75 14.88 7.56
C LEU A 102 -4.87 16.38 7.82
N ALA A 103 -4.94 16.78 9.09
CA ALA A 103 -5.02 18.18 9.50
C ALA A 103 -3.63 18.81 9.74
N ARG A 104 -2.54 18.07 9.51
CA ARG A 104 -1.17 18.55 9.61
C ARG A 104 -0.67 19.17 8.31
#